data_AF-A0A259RW56-F1
#
_entry.id   AF-A0A259RW56-F1
#
_cell.length_a   1.000
_cell.length_b   1.000
_cell.length_c   1.000
_cell.angle_alpha   90.00
_cell.angle_beta   90.00
_cell.angle_gamma   90.00
#
_symmetry.space_group_name_H-M   'P 1'
#
loop_
_entity.id
_entity.type
_entity.pdbx_description
1 polymer ?
#
loop_
_entity_poly.entity_id
_entity_poly.type
_entity_poly.pdbx_seq_one_letter_code
_entity_poly.pdbx_strand_id
1 'polypeptide(L)'
;MLRAFARITPSDERIRVALKFTDLPHALYVLGRIEGVTDPQGFDVEHIVPTAPHDAWSGDGVRPWSEYSEDEQNSHRALAGTLGNLTLLEEHLAERVYGASFPDKRDAYRRSRVDENSALAALDSWGTAAIAERTAALTDAFVRIWRRPAVVEIDDDGLTPILDAVRRRGWPTGWEREFDYVEYRGERWEVPDVKYLFNRVFRRGWTDTREALDAFNARNGGPIYGEKAWNGTWDDLDEDHFLYMGWDAKYMMSAVQGLLEESGLAAEVFVKYSYIGNVM
;
A
#
# COMPACT_ATOMS: atom_id res chain seq x y z
N MET A 1 -10.57 -9.83 7.57
CA MET A 1 -10.66 -9.44 6.15
C MET A 1 -10.40 -7.94 5.93
N LEU A 2 -11.23 -7.01 6.44
CA LEU A 2 -11.02 -5.56 6.23
C LEU A 2 -9.65 -5.04 6.73
N ARG A 3 -9.10 -5.58 7.84
CA ARG A 3 -7.76 -5.20 8.34
C ARG A 3 -6.59 -5.68 7.47
N ALA A 4 -6.71 -6.83 6.80
CA ALA A 4 -5.68 -7.34 5.88
C ALA A 4 -5.75 -6.60 4.54
N PHE A 5 -6.95 -6.33 4.03
CA PHE A 5 -7.14 -5.47 2.87
C PHE A 5 -6.64 -4.03 3.13
N ALA A 6 -6.87 -3.47 4.31
CA ALA A 6 -6.34 -2.16 4.66
C ALA A 6 -4.80 -2.13 4.70
N ARG A 7 -4.14 -3.30 4.87
CA ARG A 7 -2.69 -3.37 4.87
C ARG A 7 -2.08 -3.34 3.48
N ILE A 8 -2.76 -3.96 2.51
CA ILE A 8 -2.30 -3.96 1.10
C ILE A 8 -2.75 -2.76 0.32
N THR A 9 -3.80 -2.12 0.80
CA THR A 9 -4.35 -0.94 0.15
C THR A 9 -3.53 0.27 0.57
N PRO A 10 -2.85 0.95 -0.36
CA PRO A 10 -2.09 2.16 -0.05
C PRO A 10 -2.98 3.21 0.62
N SER A 11 -2.39 4.09 1.43
CA SER A 11 -3.14 5.18 2.05
C SER A 11 -3.79 6.09 1.00
N ASP A 12 -4.90 6.74 1.36
CA ASP A 12 -5.57 7.70 0.47
C ASP A 12 -4.59 8.79 -0.01
N GLU A 13 -3.64 9.22 0.82
CA GLU A 13 -2.60 10.17 0.43
C GLU A 13 -1.63 9.59 -0.62
N ARG A 14 -1.21 8.33 -0.46
CA ARG A 14 -0.39 7.64 -1.46
C ARG A 14 -1.13 7.47 -2.78
N ILE A 15 -2.41 7.11 -2.73
CA ILE A 15 -3.27 7.02 -3.91
C ILE A 15 -3.41 8.39 -4.59
N ARG A 16 -3.62 9.46 -3.81
CA ARG A 16 -3.71 10.84 -4.32
C ARG A 16 -2.45 11.28 -5.04
N VAL A 17 -1.28 10.93 -4.53
CA VAL A 17 0.00 11.23 -5.19
C VAL A 17 0.18 10.37 -6.45
N ALA A 18 -0.11 9.06 -6.37
CA ALA A 18 0.05 8.15 -7.51
C ALA A 18 -0.84 8.54 -8.70
N LEU A 19 -2.12 8.82 -8.45
CA LEU A 19 -3.09 9.18 -9.50
C LEU A 19 -2.80 10.53 -10.18
N LYS A 20 -1.97 11.37 -9.57
CA LYS A 20 -1.54 12.65 -10.16
C LYS A 20 -0.49 12.51 -11.24
N PHE A 21 0.39 11.52 -11.15
CA PHE A 21 1.63 11.50 -11.93
C PHE A 21 1.92 10.17 -12.62
N THR A 22 1.06 9.17 -12.43
CA THR A 22 1.24 7.84 -13.03
C THR A 22 0.12 7.56 -14.02
N ASP A 23 0.48 6.87 -15.09
CA ASP A 23 -0.49 6.31 -16.03
C ASP A 23 -1.51 5.45 -15.29
N LEU A 24 -2.78 5.62 -15.62
CA LEU A 24 -3.86 4.92 -14.92
C LEU A 24 -3.87 3.42 -15.29
N PRO A 25 -3.55 2.49 -14.36
CA PRO A 25 -3.67 1.07 -14.66
C PRO A 25 -5.13 0.68 -14.82
N HIS A 26 -5.41 -0.22 -15.77
CA HIS A 26 -6.76 -0.73 -16.04
C HIS A 26 -7.80 0.39 -16.24
N ALA A 27 -7.43 1.44 -17.00
CA ALA A 27 -8.22 2.66 -17.17
C ALA A 27 -9.70 2.41 -17.52
N LEU A 28 -10.00 1.47 -18.42
CA LEU A 28 -11.38 1.11 -18.80
C LEU A 28 -12.24 0.71 -17.58
N TYR A 29 -11.69 -0.12 -16.69
CA TYR A 29 -12.38 -0.56 -15.49
C TYR A 29 -12.52 0.57 -14.47
N VAL A 30 -11.44 1.31 -14.21
CA VAL A 30 -11.43 2.38 -13.21
C VAL A 30 -12.37 3.50 -13.61
N LEU A 31 -12.29 3.98 -14.86
CA LEU A 31 -13.16 5.03 -15.37
C LEU A 31 -14.61 4.56 -15.42
N GLY A 32 -14.88 3.33 -15.87
CA GLY A 32 -16.25 2.81 -15.91
C GLY A 32 -16.91 2.81 -14.53
N ARG A 33 -16.16 2.52 -13.47
CA ARG A 33 -16.65 2.59 -12.09
C ARG A 33 -16.83 4.03 -11.60
N ILE A 34 -15.93 4.96 -11.94
CA ILE A 34 -16.02 6.38 -11.56
C ILE A 34 -17.18 7.08 -12.28
N GLU A 35 -17.34 6.79 -13.56
CA GLU A 35 -18.26 7.46 -14.48
C GLU A 35 -19.63 6.76 -14.56
N GLY A 36 -19.85 5.70 -13.76
CA GLY A 36 -21.14 5.02 -13.65
C GLY A 36 -21.48 4.08 -14.82
N VAL A 37 -20.51 3.73 -15.66
CA VAL A 37 -20.66 2.79 -16.77
C VAL A 37 -20.59 1.36 -16.25
N THR A 38 -21.73 0.68 -16.21
CA THR A 38 -21.85 -0.68 -15.64
C THR A 38 -21.32 -1.78 -16.54
N ASP A 39 -21.37 -1.60 -17.85
CA ASP A 39 -20.76 -2.47 -18.86
C ASP A 39 -19.90 -1.60 -19.79
N PRO A 40 -18.56 -1.58 -19.59
CA PRO A 40 -17.68 -0.77 -20.41
C PRO A 40 -17.40 -1.40 -21.78
N GLN A 41 -18.00 -2.55 -22.12
CA GLN A 41 -17.96 -3.09 -23.48
C GLN A 41 -18.63 -2.09 -24.44
N GLY A 42 -17.94 -1.68 -25.51
CA GLY A 42 -18.42 -0.64 -26.45
C GLY A 42 -17.94 0.78 -26.13
N PHE A 43 -17.03 0.95 -25.16
CA PHE A 43 -16.36 2.20 -24.84
C PHE A 43 -14.85 2.07 -25.02
N ASP A 44 -14.25 3.13 -25.54
CA ASP A 44 -12.80 3.33 -25.60
C ASP A 44 -12.34 4.26 -24.48
N VAL A 45 -11.07 4.10 -24.09
CA VAL A 45 -10.38 5.05 -23.21
C VAL A 45 -9.84 6.18 -24.06
N GLU A 46 -10.56 7.30 -24.05
CA GLU A 46 -10.20 8.49 -24.81
C GLU A 46 -9.19 9.35 -24.05
N HIS A 47 -8.15 9.79 -24.76
CA HIS A 47 -7.14 10.72 -24.25
C HIS A 47 -7.48 12.14 -24.68
N ILE A 48 -7.89 13.00 -23.74
CA ILE A 48 -8.38 14.35 -24.09
C ILE A 48 -7.26 15.17 -24.75
N VAL A 49 -6.08 15.28 -24.12
CA VAL A 49 -4.82 15.53 -24.85
C VAL A 49 -4.24 14.18 -25.32
N PRO A 50 -3.93 13.99 -26.61
CA PRO A 50 -3.32 12.75 -27.09
C PRO A 50 -1.95 12.48 -26.44
N THR A 51 -1.55 11.21 -26.37
CA THR A 51 -0.19 10.82 -25.93
C THR A 51 0.90 11.37 -26.85
N ALA A 52 0.59 11.50 -28.13
CA ALA A 52 1.42 12.15 -29.13
C ALA A 52 0.58 13.18 -29.92
N PRO A 53 0.46 14.42 -29.41
CA PRO A 53 -0.25 15.48 -30.13
C PRO A 53 0.46 15.82 -31.44
N HIS A 54 -0.31 16.07 -32.50
CA HIS A 54 0.23 16.61 -33.75
C HIS A 54 0.50 18.12 -33.61
N ASP A 55 1.35 18.68 -34.46
CA ASP A 55 1.78 20.09 -34.38
C ASP A 55 0.61 21.10 -34.35
N ALA A 56 -0.47 20.81 -35.07
CA ALA A 56 -1.67 21.65 -35.08
C ALA A 56 -2.67 21.38 -33.93
N TRP A 57 -2.38 20.45 -33.01
CA TRP A 57 -3.28 20.13 -31.91
C TRP A 57 -3.41 21.35 -31.00
N SER A 58 -4.60 21.64 -30.51
CA SER A 58 -4.82 22.77 -29.61
C SER A 58 -5.78 22.43 -28.48
N GLY A 59 -5.41 22.84 -27.27
CA GLY A 59 -6.25 22.74 -26.09
C GLY A 59 -7.38 23.77 -26.06
N ASP A 60 -7.24 24.90 -26.75
CA ASP A 60 -8.20 26.02 -26.75
C ASP A 60 -8.71 26.41 -28.14
N GLY A 61 -8.16 25.80 -29.20
CA GLY A 61 -8.47 26.12 -30.60
C GLY A 61 -7.76 27.37 -31.12
N VAL A 62 -6.91 27.99 -30.32
CA VAL A 62 -6.19 29.22 -30.65
C VAL A 62 -4.70 28.96 -30.80
N ARG A 63 -4.06 28.41 -29.76
CA ARG A 63 -2.61 28.16 -29.75
C ARG A 63 -2.34 26.70 -30.14
N PRO A 64 -1.67 26.43 -31.27
CA PRO A 64 -1.31 25.07 -31.67
C PRO A 64 -0.13 24.54 -30.83
N TRP A 65 0.00 23.22 -30.77
CA TRP A 65 1.04 22.49 -30.05
C TRP A 65 2.46 22.89 -30.46
N SER A 66 2.67 23.20 -31.75
CA SER A 66 3.94 23.68 -32.27
C SER A 66 4.40 25.02 -31.67
N GLU A 67 3.48 25.80 -31.11
CA GLU A 67 3.79 27.06 -30.43
C GLU A 67 4.00 26.89 -28.92
N TYR A 68 3.81 25.69 -28.38
CA TYR A 68 4.11 25.39 -26.98
C TYR A 68 5.63 25.33 -26.79
N SER A 69 6.11 25.84 -25.67
CA SER A 69 7.51 25.64 -25.27
C SER A 69 7.76 24.16 -24.99
N GLU A 70 9.03 23.75 -25.04
CA GLU A 70 9.42 22.37 -24.76
C GLU A 70 8.95 21.90 -23.37
N ASP A 71 9.00 22.79 -22.37
CA ASP A 71 8.54 22.52 -21.00
C ASP A 71 7.01 22.32 -20.92
N GLU A 72 6.24 23.13 -21.66
CA GLU A 72 4.79 22.96 -21.76
C GLU A 72 4.46 21.60 -22.42
N GLN A 73 5.13 21.28 -23.52
CA GLN A 73 4.95 19.99 -24.20
C GLN A 73 5.33 18.79 -23.31
N ASN A 74 6.45 18.89 -22.58
CA ASN A 74 6.88 17.89 -21.61
C ASN A 74 5.84 17.70 -20.50
N SER A 75 5.27 18.80 -19.99
CA SER A 75 4.25 18.77 -18.94
C SER A 75 2.96 18.09 -19.41
N HIS A 76 2.51 18.37 -20.64
CA HIS A 76 1.37 17.69 -21.23
C HIS A 76 1.62 16.19 -21.45
N ARG A 77 2.80 15.83 -21.99
CA ARG A 77 3.18 14.42 -22.19
C ARG A 77 3.21 13.63 -20.88
N ALA A 78 3.74 14.22 -19.81
CA ALA A 78 3.77 13.60 -18.49
C ALA A 78 2.37 13.35 -17.90
N LEU A 79 1.37 14.13 -18.33
CA LEU A 79 -0.01 14.02 -17.85
C LEU A 79 -0.92 13.22 -18.79
N ALA A 80 -0.46 12.85 -19.99
CA ALA A 80 -1.34 12.29 -21.02
C ALA A 80 -2.02 10.98 -20.59
N GLY A 81 -1.32 10.09 -19.89
CA GLY A 81 -1.89 8.84 -19.38
C GLY A 81 -2.53 8.94 -17.99
N THR A 82 -2.55 10.12 -17.37
CA THR A 82 -3.04 10.30 -15.99
C THR A 82 -4.56 10.40 -15.93
N LEU A 83 -5.12 10.05 -14.77
CA LEU A 83 -6.57 9.96 -14.53
C LEU A 83 -7.36 11.18 -15.04
N GLY A 84 -6.86 12.40 -14.80
CA GLY A 84 -7.59 13.61 -15.21
C GLY A 84 -7.71 13.79 -16.71
N ASN A 85 -6.81 13.22 -17.52
CA ASN A 85 -6.81 13.34 -18.97
C ASN A 85 -7.61 12.24 -19.69
N LEU A 86 -8.07 11.23 -18.97
CA LEU A 86 -8.77 10.10 -19.56
C LEU A 86 -10.28 10.18 -19.32
N THR A 87 -11.08 9.74 -20.28
CA THR A 87 -12.53 9.57 -20.14
C THR A 87 -12.99 8.34 -20.91
N LEU A 88 -14.14 7.76 -20.55
CA LEU A 88 -14.79 6.80 -21.43
C LEU A 88 -15.60 7.52 -22.50
N LEU A 89 -15.49 7.00 -23.73
CA LEU A 89 -16.26 7.48 -24.86
C LEU A 89 -16.70 6.29 -25.69
N GLU A 90 -17.96 6.30 -26.15
CA GLU A 90 -18.48 5.25 -27.00
C GLU A 90 -17.61 5.10 -28.26
N GLU A 91 -17.31 3.86 -28.68
CA GLU A 91 -16.36 3.57 -29.79
C GLU A 91 -16.62 4.45 -31.03
N HIS A 92 -17.87 4.50 -31.49
CA HIS A 92 -18.27 5.31 -32.66
C HIS A 92 -18.07 6.83 -32.50
N LEU A 93 -17.97 7.34 -31.28
CA LEU A 93 -17.63 8.73 -30.98
C LEU A 93 -16.12 8.91 -30.85
N ALA A 94 -15.43 7.96 -30.20
CA ALA A 94 -13.97 7.96 -30.05
C ALA A 94 -13.26 7.94 -31.42
N GLU A 95 -13.68 7.07 -32.33
CA GLU A 95 -13.15 6.99 -33.70
C GLU A 95 -13.21 8.33 -34.44
N ARG A 96 -14.22 9.16 -34.17
CA ARG A 96 -14.43 10.45 -34.86
C ARG A 96 -13.52 11.55 -34.35
N VAL A 97 -13.05 11.46 -33.11
CA VAL A 97 -12.31 12.53 -32.43
C VAL A 97 -10.88 12.12 -32.06
N TYR A 98 -10.47 10.92 -32.46
CA TYR A 98 -9.14 10.39 -32.22
C TYR A 98 -8.06 11.37 -32.69
N GLY A 99 -7.23 11.83 -31.76
CA GLY A 99 -6.15 12.78 -32.03
C GLY A 99 -6.57 14.24 -32.27
N ALA A 100 -7.86 14.55 -32.29
CA ALA A 100 -8.36 15.90 -32.58
C ALA A 100 -8.01 16.94 -31.49
N SER A 101 -8.11 18.22 -31.84
CA SER A 101 -8.01 19.32 -30.88
C SER A 101 -9.20 19.32 -29.92
N PHE A 102 -8.99 19.81 -28.69
CA PHE A 102 -10.03 19.75 -27.65
C PHE A 102 -11.37 20.37 -28.07
N PRO A 103 -11.43 21.55 -28.71
CA PRO A 103 -12.71 22.13 -29.16
C PRO A 103 -13.50 21.21 -30.09
N ASP A 104 -12.82 20.43 -30.93
CA ASP A 104 -13.44 19.50 -31.87
C ASP A 104 -14.02 18.27 -31.15
N LYS A 105 -13.43 17.87 -30.01
CA LYS A 105 -13.93 16.76 -29.18
C LYS A 105 -15.22 17.11 -28.44
N ARG A 106 -15.46 18.40 -28.15
CA ARG A 106 -16.61 18.85 -27.33
C ARG A 106 -17.96 18.38 -27.89
N ASP A 107 -18.13 18.29 -29.20
CA ASP A 107 -19.38 17.78 -29.79
C ASP A 107 -19.60 16.29 -29.54
N ALA A 108 -18.55 15.47 -29.59
CA ALA A 108 -18.64 14.07 -29.21
C ALA A 108 -18.97 13.94 -27.72
N TYR A 109 -18.33 14.72 -26.85
CA TYR A 109 -18.60 14.72 -25.42
C TYR A 109 -20.05 15.10 -25.07
N ARG A 110 -20.66 16.06 -25.77
CA ARG A 110 -22.10 16.38 -25.58
C ARG A 110 -23.04 15.25 -25.98
N ARG A 111 -22.64 14.38 -26.91
CA ARG A 111 -23.45 13.27 -27.43
C ARG A 111 -23.23 11.98 -26.65
N SER A 112 -22.18 11.92 -25.86
CA SER A 112 -21.88 10.76 -25.01
C SER A 112 -22.95 10.58 -23.95
N ARG A 113 -23.23 9.33 -23.60
CA ARG A 113 -24.13 8.93 -22.51
C ARG A 113 -23.42 8.92 -21.16
N VAL A 114 -22.12 9.17 -21.15
CA VAL A 114 -21.34 9.29 -19.92
C VAL A 114 -21.55 10.70 -19.36
N ASP A 115 -22.18 10.81 -18.18
CA ASP A 115 -22.55 12.10 -17.59
C ASP A 115 -21.35 13.04 -17.41
N GLU A 116 -20.18 12.50 -17.05
CA GLU A 116 -18.94 13.25 -16.85
C GLU A 116 -18.47 13.98 -18.12
N ASN A 117 -18.79 13.45 -19.31
CA ASN A 117 -18.45 14.08 -20.58
C ASN A 117 -19.23 15.39 -20.80
N SER A 118 -20.38 15.58 -20.16
CA SER A 118 -21.11 16.85 -20.22
C SER A 118 -20.32 18.01 -19.57
N ALA A 119 -19.60 17.72 -18.48
CA ALA A 119 -18.74 18.70 -17.82
C ALA A 119 -17.54 19.05 -18.70
N LEU A 120 -16.91 18.06 -19.35
CA LEU A 120 -15.83 18.28 -20.33
C LEU A 120 -16.30 19.14 -21.50
N ALA A 121 -17.49 18.87 -22.03
CA ALA A 121 -18.05 19.65 -23.13
C ALA A 121 -18.29 21.14 -22.80
N ALA A 122 -18.50 21.46 -21.52
CA ALA A 122 -18.75 22.82 -21.03
C ALA A 122 -17.46 23.65 -20.88
N LEU A 123 -16.29 23.02 -20.81
CA LEU A 123 -15.02 23.72 -20.71
C LEU A 123 -14.63 24.37 -22.03
N ASP A 124 -14.01 25.55 -21.96
CA ASP A 124 -13.56 26.29 -23.13
C ASP A 124 -12.15 25.91 -23.57
N SER A 125 -11.33 25.39 -22.66
CA SER A 125 -9.96 24.95 -22.96
C SER A 125 -9.55 23.72 -22.14
N TRP A 126 -8.56 23.01 -22.66
CA TRP A 126 -7.96 21.85 -22.03
C TRP A 126 -6.45 21.98 -21.94
N GLY A 127 -5.97 22.28 -20.73
CA GLY A 127 -4.55 22.48 -20.41
C GLY A 127 -4.13 21.65 -19.19
N THR A 128 -2.85 21.72 -18.83
CA THR A 128 -2.31 21.06 -17.63
C THR A 128 -3.05 21.44 -16.34
N ALA A 129 -3.52 22.69 -16.23
CA ALA A 129 -4.34 23.15 -15.11
C ALA A 129 -5.70 22.44 -15.04
N ALA A 130 -6.39 22.31 -16.17
CA ALA A 130 -7.66 21.59 -16.26
C ALA A 130 -7.49 20.10 -15.96
N ILE A 131 -6.40 19.49 -16.44
CA ILE A 131 -6.04 18.10 -16.12
C ILE A 131 -5.81 17.95 -14.61
N ALA A 132 -5.08 18.87 -13.97
CA ALA A 132 -4.79 18.81 -12.54
C ALA A 132 -6.07 18.97 -11.69
N GLU A 133 -6.95 19.91 -12.06
CA GLU A 133 -8.24 20.12 -11.39
C GLU A 133 -9.15 18.89 -11.52
N ARG A 134 -9.29 18.36 -12.74
CA ARG A 134 -10.09 17.14 -12.97
C ARG A 134 -9.47 15.94 -12.25
N THR A 135 -8.15 15.81 -12.24
CA THR A 135 -7.47 14.74 -11.49
C THR A 135 -7.84 14.79 -10.01
N ALA A 136 -7.86 15.98 -9.39
CA ALA A 136 -8.26 16.11 -8.00
C ALA A 136 -9.72 15.66 -7.78
N ALA A 137 -10.64 16.11 -8.63
CA ALA A 137 -12.06 15.75 -8.54
C ALA A 137 -12.30 14.23 -8.72
N LEU A 138 -11.67 13.62 -9.73
CA LEU A 138 -11.78 12.18 -9.97
C LEU A 138 -11.06 11.36 -8.91
N THR A 139 -9.97 11.86 -8.34
CA THR A 139 -9.30 11.20 -7.21
C THR A 139 -10.21 11.16 -5.98
N ASP A 140 -10.97 12.23 -5.72
CA ASP A 140 -11.96 12.22 -4.66
C ASP A 140 -13.07 11.19 -4.92
N ALA A 141 -13.50 11.04 -6.18
CA ALA A 141 -14.43 9.97 -6.55
C ALA A 141 -13.80 8.58 -6.36
N PHE A 142 -12.56 8.38 -6.79
CA PHE A 142 -11.82 7.14 -6.64
C PHE A 142 -11.73 6.73 -5.16
N VAL A 143 -11.27 7.62 -4.29
CA VAL A 143 -11.14 7.34 -2.85
C VAL A 143 -12.49 7.07 -2.19
N ARG A 144 -13.59 7.67 -2.68
CA ARG A 144 -14.94 7.35 -2.19
C ARG A 144 -15.43 5.98 -2.66
N ILE A 145 -15.20 5.63 -3.92
CA ILE A 145 -15.67 4.37 -4.53
C ILE A 145 -14.89 3.18 -3.97
N TRP A 146 -13.56 3.28 -3.94
CA TRP A 146 -12.66 2.28 -3.36
C TRP A 146 -12.18 2.72 -1.99
N ARG A 147 -13.15 3.03 -1.11
CA ARG A 147 -12.85 3.51 0.23
C ARG A 147 -11.99 2.51 0.98
N ARG A 148 -10.79 2.95 1.37
CA ARG A 148 -9.92 2.17 2.26
C ARG A 148 -10.70 1.91 3.56
N PRO A 149 -10.79 0.65 4.02
CA PRO A 149 -11.34 0.37 5.33
C PRO A 149 -10.61 1.21 6.39
N ALA A 150 -11.34 1.82 7.32
CA ALA A 150 -10.80 2.70 8.36
C ALA A 150 -10.02 1.91 9.44
N VAL A 151 -8.98 1.19 9.01
CA VAL A 151 -8.04 0.48 9.85
C VAL A 151 -6.71 1.19 9.66
N VAL A 152 -6.26 1.79 10.76
CA VAL A 152 -5.06 2.61 10.83
C VAL A 152 -3.84 1.68 10.74
N GLU A 153 -2.93 2.00 9.81
CA GLU A 153 -1.55 1.48 9.61
C GLU A 153 -1.27 0.09 8.97
N ILE A 154 -0.15 0.06 8.23
CA ILE A 154 0.70 -1.07 7.75
C ILE A 154 0.56 -1.43 6.25
N ASP A 155 1.69 -1.75 5.59
CA ASP A 155 1.89 -2.21 4.19
C ASP A 155 2.00 -3.76 4.13
N ASP A 156 1.81 -4.39 2.97
CA ASP A 156 1.31 -5.78 2.86
C ASP A 156 2.21 -6.85 2.29
N ASP A 157 2.34 -7.89 3.10
CA ASP A 157 2.92 -9.19 2.77
C ASP A 157 2.12 -10.32 3.45
N GLY A 158 0.86 -10.10 3.86
CA GLY A 158 0.16 -11.02 4.80
C GLY A 158 0.90 -11.16 6.14
N LEU A 159 1.63 -10.11 6.49
CA LEU A 159 2.33 -9.93 7.74
C LEU A 159 1.34 -9.74 8.88
N THR A 160 1.65 -10.28 10.06
CA THR A 160 0.90 -10.07 11.30
C THR A 160 1.73 -9.14 12.18
N PRO A 161 1.23 -7.99 12.67
CA PRO A 161 2.00 -7.13 13.57
C PRO A 161 2.32 -7.96 14.81
N ILE A 162 3.50 -7.77 15.38
CA ILE A 162 3.98 -8.66 16.43
C ILE A 162 3.05 -8.70 17.64
N LEU A 163 2.37 -7.59 17.96
CA LEU A 163 1.41 -7.53 19.07
C LEU A 163 0.12 -8.33 18.82
N ASP A 164 -0.25 -8.56 17.56
CA ASP A 164 -1.37 -9.43 17.22
C ASP A 164 -0.93 -10.88 16.94
N ALA A 165 0.37 -11.20 17.06
CA ALA A 165 0.85 -12.56 16.89
C ALA A 165 0.25 -13.50 17.95
N VAL A 166 -0.12 -14.70 17.51
CA VAL A 166 -0.89 -15.66 18.33
C VAL A 166 -0.03 -16.23 19.46
N ARG A 167 -0.51 -16.10 20.70
CA ARG A 167 0.10 -16.71 21.88
C ARG A 167 -0.37 -18.16 22.03
N ARG A 168 0.23 -19.08 21.27
CA ARG A 168 -0.10 -20.52 21.31
C ARG A 168 0.69 -21.22 22.40
N ARG A 169 0.09 -22.25 23.01
CA ARG A 169 0.78 -23.06 24.04
C ARG A 169 1.80 -24.04 23.43
N GLY A 170 1.73 -24.31 22.13
CA GLY A 170 2.63 -25.19 21.39
C GLY A 170 1.98 -25.74 20.11
N TRP A 171 2.70 -26.62 19.41
CA TRP A 171 2.30 -27.24 18.15
C TRP A 171 2.00 -28.74 18.29
N PRO A 172 1.15 -29.33 17.43
CA PRO A 172 1.01 -30.77 17.31
C PRO A 172 2.35 -31.44 17.01
N THR A 173 2.52 -32.66 17.50
CA THR A 173 3.75 -33.44 17.29
C THR A 173 4.02 -33.65 15.79
N GLY A 174 5.26 -33.40 15.35
CA GLY A 174 5.70 -33.55 13.95
C GLY A 174 5.71 -32.26 13.11
N TRP A 175 5.54 -31.09 13.75
CA TRP A 175 5.51 -29.79 13.09
C TRP A 175 6.76 -28.98 13.45
N GLU A 176 7.39 -28.36 12.45
CA GLU A 176 8.73 -27.77 12.61
C GLU A 176 8.80 -26.27 12.28
N ARG A 177 7.74 -25.66 11.71
CA ARG A 177 7.79 -24.28 11.23
C ARG A 177 6.48 -23.53 11.38
N GLU A 178 6.44 -22.63 12.35
CA GLU A 178 5.36 -21.68 12.63
C GLU A 178 5.46 -20.42 11.76
N PHE A 179 6.66 -19.90 11.51
CA PHE A 179 6.87 -18.70 10.68
C PHE A 179 7.60 -19.02 9.38
N ASP A 180 7.16 -18.41 8.28
CA ASP A 180 7.95 -18.34 7.05
C ASP A 180 9.13 -17.39 7.25
N TYR A 181 8.85 -16.19 7.77
CA TYR A 181 9.86 -15.21 8.18
C TYR A 181 9.28 -14.19 9.16
N VAL A 182 10.15 -13.39 9.75
CA VAL A 182 9.80 -12.25 10.60
C VAL A 182 10.51 -11.02 10.03
N GLU A 183 9.76 -9.95 9.76
CA GLU A 183 10.32 -8.64 9.48
C GLU A 183 10.58 -7.94 10.82
N TYR A 184 11.83 -7.66 11.12
CA TYR A 184 12.27 -6.99 12.32
C TYR A 184 12.96 -5.69 11.94
N ARG A 185 12.28 -4.55 12.08
CA ARG A 185 12.84 -3.22 11.76
C ARG A 185 13.41 -3.11 10.35
N GLY A 186 12.74 -3.74 9.38
CA GLY A 186 13.17 -3.81 7.98
C GLY A 186 14.22 -4.89 7.69
N GLU A 187 14.66 -5.68 8.67
CA GLU A 187 15.44 -6.90 8.46
C GLU A 187 14.53 -8.11 8.34
N ARG A 188 14.73 -8.92 7.29
CA ARG A 188 14.06 -10.20 7.16
C ARG A 188 14.81 -11.30 7.91
N TRP A 189 14.16 -11.90 8.90
CA TRP A 189 14.68 -13.02 9.69
C TRP A 189 13.98 -14.33 9.34
N GLU A 190 14.77 -15.35 8.99
CA GLU A 190 14.29 -16.73 8.87
C GLU A 190 14.35 -17.42 10.24
N VAL A 191 13.31 -17.19 11.05
CA VAL A 191 13.14 -17.89 12.34
C VAL A 191 11.97 -18.87 12.21
N PRO A 192 12.13 -20.15 12.56
CA PRO A 192 11.10 -21.14 12.29
C PRO A 192 9.93 -21.07 13.28
N ASP A 193 10.13 -20.64 14.53
CA ASP A 193 9.06 -20.63 15.55
C ASP A 193 9.24 -19.56 16.64
N VAL A 194 8.28 -19.51 17.57
CA VAL A 194 8.29 -18.58 18.72
C VAL A 194 9.54 -18.73 19.59
N LYS A 195 10.07 -19.93 19.79
CA LYS A 195 11.26 -20.16 20.63
C LYS A 195 12.48 -19.51 19.99
N TYR A 196 12.65 -19.67 18.68
CA TYR A 196 13.73 -19.00 17.93
C TYR A 196 13.54 -17.49 17.89
N LEU A 197 12.30 -17.01 17.67
CA LEU A 197 12.00 -15.59 17.69
C LEU A 197 12.29 -14.97 19.07
N PHE A 198 11.86 -15.63 20.15
CA PHE A 198 12.12 -15.23 21.53
C PHE A 198 13.61 -15.11 21.79
N ASN A 199 14.40 -16.14 21.49
CA ASN A 199 15.84 -16.09 21.68
C ASN A 199 16.48 -14.90 20.94
N ARG A 200 16.12 -14.73 19.65
CA ARG A 200 16.71 -13.72 18.79
C ARG A 200 16.32 -12.29 19.21
N VAL A 201 15.06 -12.07 19.58
CA VAL A 201 14.56 -10.78 20.09
C VAL A 201 15.25 -10.42 21.41
N PHE A 202 15.40 -11.35 22.35
CA PHE A 202 16.07 -11.07 23.62
C PHE A 202 17.58 -10.86 23.48
N ARG A 203 18.26 -11.59 22.57
CA ARG A 203 19.67 -11.33 22.23
C ARG A 203 19.85 -9.96 21.58
N ARG A 204 18.99 -9.59 20.63
CA ARG A 204 18.97 -8.24 20.05
C ARG A 204 18.65 -7.19 21.09
N GLY A 205 17.73 -7.46 22.01
CA GLY A 205 17.44 -6.60 23.15
C GLY A 205 18.68 -6.33 24.01
N TRP A 206 19.45 -7.39 24.29
CA TRP A 206 20.70 -7.32 25.07
C TRP A 206 21.74 -6.39 24.46
N THR A 207 21.81 -6.34 23.12
CA THR A 207 22.80 -5.54 22.38
C THR A 207 22.30 -4.15 22.03
N ASP A 208 21.05 -4.04 21.57
CA ASP A 208 20.54 -2.86 20.88
C ASP A 208 19.56 -2.03 21.75
N THR A 209 18.89 -2.63 22.74
CA THR A 209 17.86 -1.96 23.57
C THR A 209 17.97 -2.35 25.06
N ARG A 210 19.21 -2.30 25.58
CA ARG A 210 19.54 -2.84 26.91
C ARG A 210 18.71 -2.25 28.05
N GLU A 211 18.49 -0.94 28.04
CA GLU A 211 17.72 -0.24 29.08
C GLU A 211 16.26 -0.73 29.15
N ALA A 212 15.58 -0.84 28.01
CA ALA A 212 14.22 -1.36 27.93
C ALA A 212 14.14 -2.83 28.37
N LEU A 213 15.17 -3.61 28.04
CA LEU A 213 15.26 -5.00 28.47
C LEU A 213 15.45 -5.14 29.99
N ASP A 214 16.32 -4.35 30.59
CA ASP A 214 16.53 -4.36 32.05
C ASP A 214 15.24 -3.92 32.78
N ALA A 215 14.54 -2.89 32.26
CA ALA A 215 13.26 -2.44 32.79
C ALA A 215 12.17 -3.52 32.68
N PHE A 216 12.06 -4.17 31.51
CA PHE A 216 11.16 -5.30 31.31
C PHE A 216 11.49 -6.45 32.27
N ASN A 217 12.77 -6.82 32.40
CA ASN A 217 13.23 -7.92 33.24
C ASN A 217 12.95 -7.65 34.72
N ALA A 218 13.21 -6.42 35.19
CA ALA A 218 12.93 -6.00 36.57
C ALA A 218 11.43 -6.04 36.90
N ARG A 219 10.58 -5.62 35.97
CA ARG A 219 9.12 -5.59 36.16
C ARG A 219 8.51 -6.99 36.19
N ASN A 220 9.03 -7.91 35.37
CA ASN A 220 8.45 -9.24 35.18
C ASN A 220 9.18 -10.36 35.92
N GLY A 221 10.35 -10.08 36.51
CA GLY A 221 11.17 -11.06 37.23
C GLY A 221 11.84 -12.10 36.31
N GLY A 222 12.14 -11.72 35.07
CA GLY A 222 12.65 -12.61 34.02
C GLY A 222 12.40 -12.05 32.61
N PRO A 223 12.92 -12.70 31.54
CA PRO A 223 13.50 -14.05 31.50
C PRO A 223 15.02 -14.16 31.68
N ILE A 224 15.72 -13.07 32.02
CA ILE A 224 17.18 -13.06 32.14
C ILE A 224 17.58 -13.10 33.61
N TYR A 225 18.50 -14.00 33.94
CA TYR A 225 18.92 -14.28 35.31
C TYR A 225 20.44 -14.31 35.41
N GLY A 226 20.95 -14.00 36.61
CA GLY A 226 22.39 -14.04 36.92
C GLY A 226 22.95 -15.46 37.12
N GLU A 227 22.08 -16.46 37.24
CA GLU A 227 22.47 -17.86 37.39
C GLU A 227 21.37 -18.81 36.89
N LYS A 228 21.75 -20.03 36.49
CA LYS A 228 20.82 -21.09 36.06
C LYS A 228 20.20 -21.79 37.27
N ALA A 229 19.27 -21.10 37.94
CA ALA A 229 18.79 -21.47 39.28
C ALA A 229 17.77 -22.63 39.33
N TRP A 230 17.28 -23.14 38.19
CA TRP A 230 16.35 -24.28 38.17
C TRP A 230 16.49 -25.14 36.91
N ASN A 231 15.92 -26.34 36.99
CA ASN A 231 15.90 -27.31 35.90
C ASN A 231 15.14 -26.76 34.68
N GLY A 232 15.80 -26.78 33.52
CA GLY A 232 15.23 -26.40 32.24
C GLY A 232 16.31 -26.09 31.22
N THR A 233 15.91 -25.57 30.05
CA THR A 233 16.85 -25.15 29.01
C THR A 233 17.25 -23.70 29.22
N TRP A 234 18.53 -23.40 29.06
CA TRP A 234 19.12 -22.09 29.28
C TRP A 234 20.10 -21.78 28.15
N ASP A 235 20.10 -20.53 27.71
CA ASP A 235 21.04 -20.01 26.72
C ASP A 235 21.89 -18.89 27.34
N ASP A 236 23.18 -18.86 27.05
CA ASP A 236 24.10 -17.85 27.57
C ASP A 236 24.02 -16.57 26.73
N LEU A 237 23.86 -15.41 27.39
CA LEU A 237 23.96 -14.09 26.76
C LEU A 237 25.38 -13.54 26.89
N ASP A 238 25.98 -13.72 28.06
CA ASP A 238 27.39 -13.52 28.36
C ASP A 238 27.83 -14.44 29.52
N GLU A 239 28.96 -14.13 30.17
CA GLU A 239 29.53 -14.94 31.26
C GLU A 239 28.63 -14.99 32.51
N ASP A 240 27.87 -13.94 32.78
CA ASP A 240 27.11 -13.76 34.01
C ASP A 240 25.58 -13.71 33.80
N HIS A 241 25.10 -13.72 32.55
CA HIS A 241 23.68 -13.56 32.25
C HIS A 241 23.14 -14.66 31.34
N PHE A 242 22.03 -15.24 31.78
CA PHE A 242 21.44 -16.43 31.18
C PHE A 242 19.98 -16.19 30.84
N LEU A 243 19.62 -16.45 29.58
CA LEU A 243 18.24 -16.41 29.09
C LEU A 243 17.58 -17.75 29.35
N TYR A 244 16.49 -17.76 30.13
CA TYR A 244 15.73 -18.99 30.36
C TYR A 244 14.87 -19.35 29.14
N MET A 245 15.12 -20.55 28.58
CA MET A 245 14.48 -21.07 27.37
C MET A 245 13.46 -22.19 27.65
N GLY A 246 13.13 -22.44 28.93
CA GLY A 246 12.23 -23.52 29.35
C GLY A 246 10.76 -23.12 29.49
N TRP A 247 10.37 -21.91 29.10
CA TRP A 247 8.96 -21.50 29.08
C TRP A 247 8.20 -22.11 27.90
N ASP A 248 6.88 -22.25 28.07
CA ASP A 248 6.04 -22.63 26.94
C ASP A 248 5.89 -21.46 25.95
N ALA A 249 5.54 -21.79 24.71
CA ALA A 249 5.49 -20.83 23.60
C ALA A 249 4.52 -19.67 23.87
N LYS A 250 3.49 -19.85 24.70
CA LYS A 250 2.53 -18.79 25.01
C LYS A 250 3.20 -17.73 25.86
N TYR A 251 3.95 -18.14 26.88
CA TYR A 251 4.72 -17.22 27.72
C TYR A 251 5.84 -16.56 26.93
N MET A 252 6.54 -17.30 26.07
CA MET A 252 7.60 -16.73 25.22
C MET A 252 7.07 -15.66 24.27
N MET A 253 5.97 -15.91 23.54
CA MET A 253 5.37 -14.89 22.67
C MET A 253 4.87 -13.68 23.47
N SER A 254 4.30 -13.91 24.66
CA SER A 254 3.87 -12.82 25.55
C SER A 254 5.07 -11.94 25.97
N ALA A 255 6.22 -12.56 26.26
CA ALA A 255 7.44 -11.85 26.62
C ALA A 255 8.07 -11.11 25.43
N VAL A 256 8.06 -11.69 24.23
CA VAL A 256 8.47 -11.01 22.98
C VAL A 256 7.65 -9.75 22.76
N GLN A 257 6.33 -9.86 22.82
CA GLN A 257 5.43 -8.72 22.64
C GLN A 257 5.67 -7.65 23.71
N GLY A 258 5.79 -8.06 24.97
CA GLY A 258 6.02 -7.12 26.08
C GLY A 258 7.36 -6.38 25.99
N LEU A 259 8.44 -7.04 25.57
CA LEU A 259 9.73 -6.37 25.37
C LEU A 259 9.70 -5.40 24.17
N LEU A 260 9.04 -5.79 23.07
CA LEU A 260 8.94 -4.95 21.88
C LEU A 260 8.03 -3.73 22.11
N GLU A 261 7.02 -3.87 22.96
CA GLU A 261 6.20 -2.76 23.45
C GLU A 261 7.02 -1.83 24.37
N GLU A 262 7.75 -2.39 25.36
CA GLU A 262 8.61 -1.60 26.28
C GLU A 262 9.70 -0.81 25.54
N SER A 263 10.27 -1.39 24.48
CA SER A 263 11.31 -0.76 23.65
C SER A 263 10.76 0.18 22.58
N GLY A 264 9.44 0.28 22.42
CA GLY A 264 8.79 1.09 21.38
C GLY A 264 8.95 0.56 19.95
N LEU A 265 9.48 -0.65 19.77
CA LEU A 265 9.78 -1.24 18.47
C LEU A 265 8.63 -2.08 17.87
N ALA A 266 7.59 -2.35 18.65
CA ALA A 266 6.50 -3.25 18.26
C ALA A 266 5.81 -2.89 16.93
N ALA A 267 5.70 -1.60 16.60
CA ALA A 267 5.07 -1.13 15.36
C ALA A 267 5.90 -1.45 14.10
N GLU A 268 7.18 -1.79 14.26
CA GLU A 268 8.12 -2.08 13.18
C GLU A 268 8.45 -3.58 13.06
N VAL A 269 7.76 -4.43 13.81
CA VAL A 269 8.00 -5.88 13.80
C VAL A 269 6.75 -6.63 13.36
N PHE A 270 6.94 -7.52 12.40
CA PHE A 270 5.87 -8.27 11.79
C PHE A 270 6.26 -9.73 11.58
N VAL A 271 5.32 -10.65 11.79
CA VAL A 271 5.53 -12.08 11.55
C VAL A 271 4.74 -12.53 10.32
N LYS A 272 5.39 -13.25 9.42
CA LYS A 272 4.73 -14.01 8.37
C LYS A 272 4.60 -15.45 8.85
N TYR A 273 3.37 -15.88 9.13
CA TYR A 273 3.11 -17.28 9.43
C TYR A 273 3.36 -18.16 8.21
N SER A 274 3.89 -19.36 8.45
CA SER A 274 3.96 -20.38 7.41
C SER A 274 2.56 -20.74 6.93
N TYR A 275 2.43 -21.26 5.70
CA TYR A 275 1.15 -21.73 5.17
C TYR A 275 0.40 -22.63 6.19
N ILE A 276 1.16 -23.50 6.85
CA ILE A 276 0.69 -24.43 7.86
C ILE A 276 0.36 -23.71 9.18
N GLY A 277 1.16 -22.72 9.58
CA GLY A 277 0.90 -21.90 10.77
C GLY A 277 -0.28 -20.94 10.65
N ASN A 278 -0.67 -20.59 9.43
CA ASN A 278 -1.79 -19.70 9.11
C ASN A 278 -3.16 -20.42 9.07
N VAL A 279 -3.16 -21.76 8.94
CA VAL A 279 -4.38 -22.60 8.82
C VAL A 279 -4.90 -23.13 10.16
N MET A 280 -4.05 -23.10 11.20
CA MET A 280 -4.44 -23.40 12.59
C MET A 280 -4.74 -22.13 13.38
#